data_AF-A0A858BZ80-F1
#
_entry.id   AF-A0A858BZ80-F1
#
_cell.length_a   1.000
_cell.length_b   1.000
_cell.length_c   1.000
_cell.angle_alpha   90.00
_cell.angle_beta   90.00
_cell.angle_gamma   90.00
#
_symmetry.space_group_name_H-M   'P 1'
#
loop_
_entity.id
_entity.type
_entity.pdbx_description
1 polymer ?
#
loop_
_entity_poly.entity_id
_entity_poly.type
_entity_poly.pdbx_seq_one_letter_code
_entity_poly.pdbx_strand_id
1 'polypeptide(L)'
;MMGYKGYHATIDYDAEDKIFVGKVFGITDSLNFHGTTVDELEEMFHQSIENYLDICSQCGKEPDKEFKGSFNVRVSPELHKKIAIMAAEQKITLNQYVAQALEKSFENLAVKETIIYMPQSNRTVSWENDDFMDLGAYIDSGTFNRKEKNFYVEH
;
A
#
# COMPACT_ATOMS: atom_id res chain seq x y z
N MET A 1 2.39 1.44 -2.99
CA MET A 1 3.72 1.81 -2.43
C MET A 1 4.76 0.93 -3.09
N MET A 2 5.90 1.47 -3.49
CA MET A 2 7.03 0.73 -4.08
C MET A 2 8.18 0.68 -3.08
N GLY A 3 9.03 -0.35 -3.16
CA GLY A 3 10.16 -0.52 -2.25
C GLY A 3 11.38 -1.13 -2.94
N TYR A 4 12.55 -0.53 -2.75
CA TYR A 4 13.82 -0.99 -3.34
C TYR A 4 15.00 -0.60 -2.45
N LYS A 5 15.91 -1.54 -2.17
CA LYS A 5 17.09 -1.35 -1.30
C LYS A 5 16.81 -0.70 0.07
N GLY A 6 15.58 -0.86 0.59
CA GLY A 6 15.15 -0.27 1.86
C GLY A 6 14.64 1.17 1.77
N TYR A 7 14.48 1.70 0.56
CA TYR A 7 13.78 2.95 0.26
C TYR A 7 12.36 2.68 -0.20
N HIS A 8 11.45 3.59 0.09
CA HIS A 8 10.03 3.48 -0.22
C HIS A 8 9.51 4.72 -0.92
N ALA A 9 8.56 4.50 -1.83
CA ALA A 9 7.93 5.57 -2.58
C ALA A 9 6.40 5.48 -2.58
N THR A 10 5.76 6.65 -2.48
CA THR A 10 4.34 6.82 -2.80
C THR A 10 4.18 7.10 -4.27
N ILE A 11 3.08 6.61 -4.86
CA ILE A 11 2.76 6.81 -6.27
C ILE A 11 1.41 7.53 -6.32
N ASP A 12 1.38 8.66 -7.01
CA ASP A 12 0.19 9.46 -7.27
C ASP A 12 -0.01 9.60 -8.78
N TYR A 13 -1.25 9.66 -9.24
CA TYR A 13 -1.56 9.88 -10.65
C TYR A 13 -1.84 11.35 -10.90
N ASP A 14 -1.12 11.96 -11.83
CA ASP A 14 -1.38 13.30 -12.33
C ASP A 14 -2.35 13.21 -13.52
N ALA A 15 -3.54 13.79 -13.35
CA ALA A 15 -4.58 13.74 -14.37
C ALA A 15 -4.38 14.75 -15.51
N GLU A 16 -3.64 15.84 -15.28
CA GLU A 16 -3.36 16.87 -16.30
C GLU A 16 -2.32 16.34 -17.28
N ASP A 17 -1.24 15.77 -16.74
CA ASP A 17 -0.12 15.25 -17.53
C ASP A 17 -0.29 13.77 -17.91
N LYS A 18 -1.27 13.08 -17.33
CA LYS A 18 -1.55 11.64 -17.53
C LYS A 18 -0.35 10.74 -17.24
N ILE A 19 0.38 11.04 -16.17
CA ILE A 19 1.56 10.30 -15.72
C ILE A 19 1.40 9.85 -14.28
N PHE A 20 2.11 8.79 -13.91
CA PHE A 20 2.31 8.43 -12.52
C PHE A 20 3.55 9.15 -12.00
N VAL A 21 3.42 9.81 -10.85
CA VAL A 21 4.50 10.49 -10.15
C VAL A 21 4.83 9.69 -8.90
N GLY A 22 6.07 9.24 -8.81
CA GLY A 22 6.64 8.58 -7.67
C GLY A 22 7.46 9.54 -6.82
N LYS A 23 7.23 9.51 -5.50
CA LYS A 23 7.98 10.30 -4.53
C LYS A 23 8.57 9.40 -3.46
N VAL A 24 9.90 9.42 -3.34
CA VAL A 24 10.61 8.73 -2.27
C VAL A 24 10.45 9.53 -0.98
N PHE A 25 10.17 8.85 0.13
CA PHE A 25 10.01 9.48 1.44
C PHE A 25 11.07 8.95 2.43
N GLY A 26 11.14 9.55 3.61
CA GLY A 26 12.07 9.10 4.66
C GLY A 26 13.56 9.39 4.41
N ILE A 27 13.89 10.14 3.35
CA ILE A 27 15.21 10.73 3.10
C ILE A 27 15.13 12.27 3.18
N THR A 28 16.25 12.94 3.47
CA THR A 28 16.29 14.42 3.49
C THR A 28 16.25 15.00 2.08
N ASP A 29 16.88 14.31 1.14
CA ASP A 29 16.93 14.71 -0.26
C ASP A 29 15.58 14.49 -0.97
N SER A 30 15.20 15.41 -1.86
CA SER A 30 13.99 15.24 -2.66
C SER A 30 14.29 14.33 -3.85
N LEU A 31 13.74 13.13 -3.86
CA LEU A 31 13.88 12.19 -4.97
C LEU A 31 12.50 11.83 -5.52
N ASN A 32 12.26 12.20 -6.78
CA ASN A 32 11.02 11.95 -7.50
C ASN A 32 11.34 11.30 -8.84
N PHE A 33 10.40 10.51 -9.33
CA PHE A 33 10.46 9.83 -10.61
C PHE A 33 9.06 9.80 -11.21
N HIS A 34 8.96 9.47 -12.49
CA HIS A 34 7.67 9.36 -13.15
C HIS A 34 7.68 8.25 -14.19
N GLY A 35 6.50 7.77 -14.56
CA GLY A 35 6.33 6.81 -15.62
C GLY A 35 4.90 6.82 -16.15
N THR A 36 4.74 6.36 -17.39
CA THR A 36 3.43 6.19 -18.05
C THR A 36 2.89 4.77 -17.86
N THR A 37 3.76 3.82 -17.52
CA THR A 37 3.43 2.43 -17.24
C THR A 37 4.03 1.99 -15.91
N VAL A 38 3.52 0.88 -15.37
CA VAL A 38 4.04 0.31 -14.11
C VAL A 38 5.50 -0.14 -14.27
N ASP A 39 5.85 -0.76 -15.41
CA ASP A 39 7.21 -1.24 -15.68
C ASP A 39 8.21 -0.08 -15.75
N GLU A 40 7.86 1.00 -16.46
CA GLU A 40 8.66 2.22 -16.54
C GLU A 40 8.84 2.86 -15.16
N LEU A 41 7.78 2.87 -14.36
CA LEU A 41 7.79 3.44 -13.02
C LEU A 41 8.74 2.67 -12.08
N GLU A 42 8.79 1.34 -12.19
CA GLU A 42 9.71 0.48 -11.43
C GLU A 42 11.17 0.69 -11.85
N GLU A 43 11.42 0.73 -13.16
CA GLU A 43 12.76 1.00 -13.68
C GLU A 43 13.25 2.39 -13.25
N MET A 44 12.42 3.42 -13.42
CA MET A 44 12.75 4.79 -13.05
C MET A 44 12.95 4.94 -11.53
N PHE A 45 12.21 4.21 -10.72
CA PHE A 45 12.44 4.16 -9.27
C PHE A 45 13.80 3.57 -8.93
N HIS A 46 14.13 2.39 -9.49
CA HIS A 46 15.41 1.74 -9.23
C HIS A 46 16.58 2.61 -9.69
N GLN A 47 16.53 3.16 -10.90
CA GLN A 47 17.56 4.07 -11.41
C GLN A 47 17.73 5.30 -10.52
N SER A 48 16.62 5.89 -10.04
CA SER A 48 16.65 7.04 -9.14
C SER A 48 17.36 6.73 -7.83
N ILE A 49 17.14 5.54 -7.26
CA ILE A 49 17.81 5.08 -6.04
C ILE A 49 19.29 4.77 -6.29
N GLU A 50 19.64 4.07 -7.37
CA GLU A 50 21.05 3.79 -7.70
C GLU A 50 21.83 5.09 -7.90
N ASN A 51 21.28 6.04 -8.65
CA ASN A 51 21.90 7.34 -8.89
C ASN A 51 22.08 8.13 -7.58
N TYR A 52 21.08 8.09 -6.68
CA TYR A 52 21.20 8.69 -5.36
C TYR A 52 22.37 8.11 -4.57
N LEU A 53 22.48 6.78 -4.51
CA LEU A 53 23.55 6.10 -3.79
C LEU A 53 24.93 6.38 -4.38
N ASP A 54 25.04 6.45 -5.71
CA ASP A 54 26.27 6.79 -6.41
C ASP A 54 26.70 8.24 -6.14
N ILE A 55 25.78 9.21 -6.23
CA ILE A 55 26.04 10.61 -5.89
C ILE A 55 26.50 10.75 -4.44
N CYS A 56 25.85 10.06 -3.49
CA CYS A 56 26.27 10.03 -2.10
C CYS A 56 27.70 9.50 -1.95
N SER A 57 28.03 8.41 -2.64
CA SER A 57 29.38 7.82 -2.64
C SER A 57 30.43 8.79 -3.18
N GLN A 58 30.16 9.42 -4.33
CA GLN A 58 31.06 10.38 -4.96
C GLN A 58 31.26 11.64 -4.10
N CYS A 59 30.22 12.09 -3.39
CA CYS A 59 30.29 13.24 -2.51
C CYS A 59 30.89 12.93 -1.13
N GLY A 60 31.23 11.66 -0.84
CA GLY A 60 31.67 11.23 0.49
C GLY A 60 30.60 11.40 1.57
N LYS A 61 29.32 11.44 1.18
CA LYS A 61 28.19 11.55 2.10
C LYS A 61 27.65 10.16 2.39
N GLU A 62 27.31 9.90 3.66
CA GLU A 62 26.50 8.72 3.95
C GLU A 62 25.10 8.91 3.38
N PRO A 63 24.58 7.96 2.59
CA PRO A 63 23.20 8.04 2.13
C PRO A 63 22.27 8.02 3.34
N ASP A 64 21.26 8.90 3.28
CA ASP A 64 20.16 8.86 4.22
C ASP A 64 19.47 7.51 4.04
N LYS A 65 19.22 6.83 5.15
CA LYS A 65 18.31 5.70 5.16
C LYS A 65 17.12 6.12 5.98
N GLU A 66 15.96 5.75 5.49
CA GLU A 66 14.72 5.88 6.25
C GLU A 66 14.92 5.24 7.63
N PHE A 67 14.40 5.89 8.67
CA PHE A 67 14.32 5.34 10.04
C PHE A 67 15.63 5.26 10.86
N LYS A 68 16.63 6.13 10.63
CA LYS A 68 17.87 6.23 11.46
C LYS A 68 17.70 6.77 12.90
N GLY A 69 16.50 6.70 13.48
CA GLY A 69 16.32 6.81 14.93
C GLY A 69 16.35 8.23 15.51
N SER A 70 15.36 9.04 15.17
CA SER A 70 14.77 10.06 16.06
C SER A 70 13.42 10.46 15.47
N PHE A 71 12.34 10.24 16.22
CA PHE A 71 10.97 10.54 15.77
C PHE A 71 10.41 11.69 16.61
N ASN A 72 10.61 12.92 16.12
CA ASN A 72 10.14 14.12 16.79
C ASN A 72 8.70 14.44 16.36
N VAL A 73 7.76 14.31 17.28
CA VAL A 73 6.33 14.60 17.04
C VAL A 73 5.93 15.87 17.77
N ARG A 74 5.29 16.80 17.05
CA ARG A 74 4.59 17.92 17.67
C ARG A 74 3.17 17.49 18.00
N VAL A 75 2.81 17.58 19.27
CA VAL A 75 1.46 17.27 19.77
C VAL A 75 0.90 18.50 20.49
N SER A 76 -0.43 18.57 20.60
CA SER A 76 -1.07 19.65 21.37
C SER A 76 -0.66 19.57 22.85
N PRO A 77 -0.63 20.71 23.58
CA PRO A 77 -0.31 20.71 25.01
C PRO A 77 -1.24 19.81 25.85
N GLU A 78 -2.51 19.72 25.46
CA GLU A 78 -3.51 18.86 26.10
C GLU A 78 -3.18 17.38 25.92
N LEU A 79 -2.81 16.99 24.69
CA LEU A 79 -2.43 15.61 24.40
C LEU A 79 -1.13 15.25 25.11
N HIS A 80 -0.13 16.15 25.12
CA HIS A 80 1.11 15.95 25.88
C HIS A 80 0.83 15.72 27.36
N LYS A 81 -0.04 16.54 27.98
CA LYS A 81 -0.44 16.37 29.39
C LYS A 81 -1.07 15.00 29.63
N LYS A 82 -1.99 14.58 28.77
CA LYS A 82 -2.68 13.28 28.90
C LYS A 82 -1.69 12.11 28.79
N ILE A 83 -0.78 12.15 27.82
CA ILE A 83 0.26 11.13 27.64
C ILE A 83 1.18 11.08 28.86
N ALA A 84 1.62 12.23 29.37
CA ALA A 84 2.53 12.29 30.52
C ALA A 84 1.90 11.69 31.79
N ILE A 85 0.62 11.96 32.05
CA ILE A 85 -0.11 11.38 33.19
C ILE A 85 -0.22 9.86 33.05
N MET A 86 -0.65 9.38 31.88
CA MET A 86 -0.82 7.94 31.63
C MET A 86 0.51 7.17 31.71
N ALA A 87 1.60 7.76 31.21
CA ALA A 87 2.93 7.19 31.31
C ALA A 87 3.39 7.10 32.78
N ALA A 88 3.13 8.14 33.59
CA ALA A 88 3.46 8.15 35.01
C ALA A 88 2.67 7.11 35.81
N GLU A 89 1.36 6.95 35.55
CA GLU A 89 0.53 5.91 36.16
C GLU A 89 1.06 4.50 35.88
N GLN A 90 1.59 4.27 34.69
CA GLN A 90 2.17 2.99 34.26
C GLN A 90 3.66 2.83 34.62
N LYS A 91 4.29 3.84 35.24
CA LYS A 91 5.72 3.88 35.57
C LYS A 91 6.64 3.67 34.37
N ILE A 92 6.23 4.17 33.20
CA ILE A 92 7.03 4.14 31.97
C ILE A 92 7.36 5.56 31.51
N THR A 93 8.33 5.68 30.62
CA THR A 93 8.67 6.96 29.99
C THR A 93 7.60 7.38 28.98
N LEU A 94 7.50 8.68 28.70
CA LEU A 94 6.62 9.21 27.66
C LEU A 94 6.88 8.56 26.29
N ASN A 95 8.15 8.39 25.93
CA ASN A 95 8.54 7.75 24.67
C ASN A 95 8.10 6.28 24.61
N GLN A 96 8.20 5.54 25.72
CA GLN A 96 7.71 4.15 25.79
C GLN A 96 6.19 4.09 25.64
N TYR A 97 5.45 5.00 26.30
CA TYR A 97 4.00 5.05 26.15
C TYR A 97 3.60 5.34 24.69
N VAL A 98 4.28 6.30 24.05
CA VAL A 98 4.04 6.63 22.63
C VAL A 98 4.39 5.44 21.74
N ALA A 99 5.51 4.75 21.97
CA ALA A 99 5.90 3.56 21.21
C ALA A 99 4.83 2.46 21.31
N GLN A 100 4.35 2.13 22.51
CA GLN A 100 3.29 1.14 22.70
C GLN A 100 1.97 1.54 22.02
N ALA A 101 1.63 2.83 22.07
CA ALA A 101 0.43 3.32 21.39
C ALA A 101 0.55 3.19 19.86
N LEU A 102 1.75 3.42 19.31
CA LEU A 102 2.04 3.22 17.89
C LEU A 102 1.99 1.73 17.53
N GLU A 103 2.57 0.83 18.34
CA GLU A 103 2.51 -0.63 18.14
C GLU A 103 1.05 -1.13 18.03
N LYS A 104 0.19 -0.70 18.96
CA LYS A 104 -1.25 -1.02 18.94
C LYS A 104 -1.99 -0.50 17.70
N SER A 105 -1.48 0.56 17.07
CA SER A 105 -2.11 1.09 15.85
C SER A 105 -1.96 0.12 14.67
N PHE A 106 -0.89 -0.68 14.64
CA PHE A 106 -0.65 -1.68 13.60
C PHE A 106 -1.43 -2.98 13.86
N GLU A 107 -1.71 -3.33 15.11
CA GLU A 107 -2.51 -4.52 15.46
C GLU A 107 -3.95 -4.44 14.95
N ASN A 108 -4.53 -3.24 14.92
CA ASN A 108 -5.89 -3.01 14.41
C ASN A 108 -6.00 -3.03 12.88
N LEU A 109 -4.87 -3.06 12.16
CA LEU A 109 -4.85 -3.22 10.70
C LEU A 109 -4.86 -4.70 10.24
N ALA A 110 -4.80 -5.66 11.16
CA ALA A 110 -4.97 -7.07 10.83
C ALA A 110 -6.40 -7.30 10.33
N VAL A 111 -6.53 -7.37 9.00
CA VAL A 111 -7.77 -7.53 8.24
C VAL A 111 -8.63 -8.64 8.85
N LYS A 112 -9.86 -8.31 9.26
CA LYS A 112 -10.88 -9.33 9.52
C LYS A 112 -11.18 -10.02 8.20
N GLU A 113 -10.77 -11.28 8.06
CA GLU A 113 -11.18 -12.11 6.92
C GLU A 113 -12.70 -12.30 6.96
N THR A 114 -13.43 -11.47 6.23
CA THR A 114 -14.85 -11.72 5.98
C THR A 114 -14.93 -12.81 4.92
N ILE A 115 -15.16 -14.05 5.36
CA ILE A 115 -15.45 -15.17 4.46
C ILE A 115 -16.87 -14.96 3.90
N ILE A 116 -16.95 -14.50 2.65
CA ILE A 116 -18.22 -14.44 1.92
C ILE A 116 -18.54 -15.85 1.43
N TYR A 117 -19.45 -16.55 2.11
CA TYR A 117 -19.99 -17.82 1.65
C TYR A 117 -21.11 -17.58 0.63
N MET A 118 -20.85 -17.88 -0.64
CA MET A 118 -21.88 -17.93 -1.68
C MET A 118 -22.33 -19.38 -1.89
N PRO A 119 -23.55 -19.77 -1.48
CA PRO A 119 -24.07 -21.10 -1.80
C PRO A 119 -24.34 -21.20 -3.31
N GLN A 120 -23.75 -22.21 -3.95
CA GLN A 120 -24.04 -22.56 -5.34
C GLN A 120 -25.51 -22.98 -5.46
N SER A 121 -26.29 -22.26 -6.26
CA SER A 121 -27.66 -22.66 -6.59
C SER A 121 -27.63 -23.70 -7.70
N ASN A 122 -28.08 -24.92 -7.42
CA ASN A 122 -28.37 -25.89 -8.49
C ASN A 122 -29.69 -25.49 -9.15
N ARG A 123 -29.62 -24.68 -10.20
CA ARG A 123 -30.75 -24.54 -11.14
C ARG A 123 -30.67 -25.67 -12.16
N THR A 124 -31.53 -26.68 -12.01
CA THR A 124 -31.85 -27.59 -13.11
C THR A 124 -32.80 -26.88 -14.06
N VAL A 125 -32.36 -26.61 -15.29
CA VAL A 125 -33.22 -26.13 -16.37
C VAL A 125 -33.95 -27.34 -16.97
N SER A 126 -35.28 -27.33 -16.92
CA SER A 126 -36.13 -28.30 -17.63
C SER A 126 -36.37 -27.80 -19.05
N TRP A 127 -35.89 -28.56 -20.04
CA TRP A 127 -36.08 -28.30 -21.46
C TRP A 127 -37.38 -28.93 -21.96
N GLU A 128 -38.51 -28.31 -21.66
CA GLU A 128 -39.76 -28.57 -22.39
C GLU A 128 -40.42 -27.24 -22.69
N ASN A 129 -40.05 -26.66 -23.83
CA ASN A 129 -40.96 -26.21 -24.88
C ASN A 129 -40.14 -25.45 -25.93
N ASP A 130 -40.14 -26.01 -27.14
CA ASP A 130 -39.66 -25.39 -28.36
C ASP A 130 -40.38 -24.06 -28.58
N ASP A 131 -39.66 -22.95 -28.57
CA ASP A 131 -39.87 -21.86 -29.53
C ASP A 131 -38.58 -21.07 -29.72
N PHE A 132 -38.00 -21.37 -30.88
CA PHE A 132 -36.97 -20.69 -31.65
C PHE A 132 -36.74 -19.20 -31.31
N MET A 133 -35.59 -18.87 -30.74
CA MET A 133 -34.86 -17.67 -31.14
C MET A 133 -33.35 -17.88 -30.98
N ASP A 134 -32.68 -17.78 -32.12
CA ASP A 134 -31.25 -17.86 -32.36
C ASP A 134 -30.41 -16.99 -31.41
N LEU A 135 -29.56 -17.65 -30.61
CA LEU A 135 -28.39 -17.07 -29.95
C LEU A 135 -27.23 -18.08 -30.10
N GLY A 136 -26.92 -18.44 -31.35
CA GLY A 136 -25.75 -19.24 -31.73
C GLY A 136 -24.40 -18.56 -31.51
N ALA A 137 -24.16 -17.97 -30.33
CA ALA A 137 -22.87 -17.31 -30.03
C ALA A 137 -22.40 -17.41 -28.56
N TYR A 138 -22.95 -18.31 -27.74
CA TYR A 138 -22.34 -18.66 -26.44
C TYR A 138 -21.97 -20.14 -26.40
N ILE A 139 -20.98 -20.50 -27.20
CA ILE A 139 -20.17 -21.69 -26.94
C ILE A 139 -19.19 -21.31 -25.84
N ASP A 140 -19.62 -21.51 -24.60
CA ASP A 140 -18.72 -21.67 -23.47
C ASP A 140 -18.00 -23.02 -23.64
N SER A 141 -16.75 -22.95 -24.10
CA SER A 141 -15.82 -24.07 -24.03
C SER A 141 -14.48 -23.53 -23.57
N GLY A 142 -14.34 -23.38 -22.25
CA GLY A 142 -13.09 -22.96 -21.65
C GLY A 142 -13.08 -23.18 -20.15
N THR A 143 -12.93 -24.43 -19.74
CA THR A 143 -12.54 -24.81 -18.38
C THR A 143 -11.27 -24.05 -17.97
N PHE A 144 -11.42 -23.00 -17.16
CA PHE A 144 -10.32 -22.39 -16.42
C PHE A 144 -10.57 -22.54 -14.91
N ASN A 145 -9.98 -23.59 -14.35
CA ASN A 145 -9.64 -23.60 -12.93
C ASN A 145 -8.52 -22.58 -12.71
N ARG A 146 -8.88 -21.36 -12.32
CA ARG A 146 -7.94 -20.45 -11.66
C ARG A 146 -8.70 -19.71 -10.56
N LYS A 147 -8.21 -19.82 -9.33
CA LYS A 147 -8.68 -18.98 -8.21
C LYS A 147 -8.37 -17.53 -8.56
N GLU A 148 -9.35 -16.81 -9.08
CA GLU A 148 -9.26 -15.35 -9.19
C GLU A 148 -9.74 -14.74 -7.87
N LYS A 149 -8.83 -14.05 -7.19
CA LYS A 149 -9.18 -13.13 -6.12
C LYS A 149 -9.69 -11.86 -6.79
N ASN A 150 -11.00 -11.67 -6.81
CA ASN A 150 -11.59 -10.42 -7.26
C ASN A 150 -11.63 -9.43 -6.09
N PHE A 151 -10.91 -8.32 -6.26
CA PHE A 151 -10.91 -7.19 -5.35
C PHE A 151 -11.97 -6.20 -5.81
N TYR A 152 -12.87 -5.81 -4.93
CA TYR A 152 -13.72 -4.65 -5.15
C TYR A 152 -13.57 -3.69 -3.97
N VAL A 153 -13.27 -2.44 -4.29
CA VAL A 153 -13.25 -1.28 -3.38
C VAL A 153 -14.59 -0.58 -3.60
N GLU A 154 -15.40 -0.42 -2.56
CA GLU A 154 -16.55 0.49 -2.62
C GLU A 154 -16.29 1.73 -1.75
N HIS A 155 -16.76 2.86 -2.28
CA HIS A 155 -16.57 4.25 -1.82
C HIS A 155 -17.27 4.59 -0.51
#